data_AF-X0YA56-F1
#
_entry.id   AF-X0YA56-F1
#
_cell.length_a   1.000
_cell.length_b   1.000
_cell.length_c   1.000
_cell.angle_alpha   90.00
_cell.angle_beta   90.00
_cell.angle_gamma   90.00
#
_symmetry.space_group_name_H-M   'P 1'
#
loop_
_entity.id
_entity.type
_entity.pdbx_description
1 polymer ?
#
loop_
_entity_poly.entity_id
_entity_poly.type
_entity_poly.pdbx_seq_one_letter_code
_entity_poly.pdbx_strand_id
1 'polypeptide(L)' 'VVPKDSSITIELLKPKADALVIIDGRDYTAVKPQSKIEIWASQDKARFIRFRSFYERLERRLVFRRVR' A
#
# COMPACT_ATOMS: atom_id res chain seq x y z
N VAL A 1 -10.01 4.22 -6.35
CA VAL A 1 -8.88 4.63 -7.22
C VAL A 1 -8.92 6.14 -7.30
N VAL A 2 -7.79 6.81 -7.06
CA VAL A 2 -7.65 8.28 -7.14
C VAL A 2 -6.52 8.65 -8.12
N PRO A 3 -6.51 9.87 -8.68
CA PRO A 3 -5.38 10.36 -9.48
C PRO A 3 -4.05 10.27 -8.72
N LYS A 4 -2.95 10.03 -9.45
CA LYS A 4 -1.62 9.77 -8.85
C LYS A 4 -1.08 10.97 -8.05
N ASP A 5 -1.38 12.17 -8.52
CA ASP A 5 -0.98 13.47 -7.97
C ASP A 5 -1.87 13.92 -6.81
N SER A 6 -2.88 13.13 -6.43
CA SER A 6 -3.70 13.42 -5.26
C SER A 6 -2.88 13.29 -3.97
N SER A 7 -3.22 14.14 -3.00
CA SER A 7 -2.85 13.96 -1.60
C SER A 7 -4.04 13.37 -0.85
N ILE A 8 -3.79 12.36 -0.02
CA ILE A 8 -4.80 11.69 0.79
C ILE A 8 -4.53 12.04 2.25
N THR A 9 -5.56 12.51 2.94
CA THR A 9 -5.53 12.74 4.38
C THR A 9 -6.39 11.71 5.09
N ILE A 10 -5.87 11.16 6.18
CA ILE A 10 -6.61 10.28 7.11
C ILE A 10 -6.53 10.89 8.50
N GLU A 11 -7.68 11.07 9.14
CA GLU A 11 -7.78 11.61 10.50
C GLU A 11 -8.27 10.54 11.47
N LEU A 12 -7.57 10.39 12.59
CA LEU A 12 -7.92 9.42 13.63
C LEU A 12 -8.91 10.00 14.62
N LEU A 13 -10.19 9.89 14.34
CA LEU A 13 -11.23 10.58 15.13
C LEU A 13 -11.43 10.01 16.55
N LYS A 14 -11.14 8.72 16.76
CA LYS A 14 -11.45 8.04 18.03
C LYS A 14 -10.45 8.45 19.13
N PRO A 15 -10.90 9.08 20.22
CA PRO A 15 -10.01 9.41 21.33
C PRO A 15 -9.55 8.14 22.05
N LYS A 16 -8.33 8.17 22.60
CA LYS A 16 -7.72 7.09 23.40
C LYS A 16 -7.59 5.74 22.66
N ALA A 17 -7.67 5.75 21.34
CA ALA A 17 -7.41 4.58 20.50
C ALA A 17 -6.17 4.86 19.64
N ASP A 18 -5.07 4.22 20.00
CA ASP A 18 -3.86 4.25 19.19
C ASP A 18 -4.10 3.51 17.87
N ALA A 19 -3.34 3.88 16.84
CA ALA A 19 -3.33 3.23 15.55
C ALA A 19 -1.91 2.83 15.15
N LEU A 20 -1.80 1.97 14.15
CA LEU A 20 -0.54 1.51 13.60
C LEU A 20 -0.56 1.67 12.08
N VAL A 21 0.40 2.41 11.54
CA VAL A 21 0.67 2.47 10.11
C VAL A 21 1.68 1.38 9.79
N ILE A 22 1.36 0.55 8.78
CA ILE A 22 2.20 -0.55 8.33
C ILE A 22 2.53 -0.34 6.85
N ILE A 23 3.81 -0.10 6.53
CA ILE A 23 4.28 0.13 5.16
C ILE A 23 4.99 -1.13 4.66
N ASP A 24 4.54 -1.65 3.51
CA ASP A 24 5.06 -2.86 2.85
C ASP A 24 5.18 -4.11 3.77
N GLY A 25 4.43 -4.13 4.87
CA GLY A 25 4.47 -5.21 5.87
C GLY A 25 5.77 -5.29 6.68
N ARG A 26 6.59 -4.24 6.68
CA ARG A 26 7.93 -4.24 7.32
C ARG A 26 8.20 -3.02 8.19
N ASP A 27 7.70 -1.86 7.80
CA ASP A 27 7.86 -0.64 8.59
C ASP A 27 6.58 -0.40 9.39
N TYR A 28 6.75 -0.13 10.68
CA TYR A 28 5.69 -0.04 11.67
C TYR A 28 5.83 1.29 12.40
N THR A 29 4.86 2.18 12.20
CA THR A 29 4.84 3.49 12.86
C THR A 29 3.60 3.60 13.73
N ALA A 30 3.78 3.71 15.05
CA ALA A 30 2.69 3.98 15.98
C ALA A 30 2.15 5.39 15.76
N VAL A 31 0.82 5.52 15.73
CA VAL A 31 0.13 6.80 15.51
C VAL A 31 -0.81 7.06 16.67
N LYS A 32 -0.68 8.26 17.26
CA LYS A 32 -1.48 8.69 18.41
C LYS A 32 -2.94 8.96 18.00
N PRO A 33 -3.90 8.88 18.93
CA PRO A 33 -5.28 9.28 18.67
C PRO A 33 -5.34 10.72 18.18
N GLN A 34 -6.32 11.06 17.36
CA GLN A 34 -6.53 12.43 16.82
C GLN A 34 -5.38 12.95 15.95
N SER A 35 -4.46 12.09 15.54
CA SER A 35 -3.44 12.44 14.55
C SER A 35 -4.04 12.53 13.15
N LYS A 36 -3.38 13.34 12.31
CA LYS A 36 -3.60 13.44 10.87
C LYS A 36 -2.44 12.77 10.14
N ILE A 37 -2.77 11.90 9.18
CA ILE A 37 -1.80 11.18 8.35
C ILE A 37 -1.99 11.68 6.92
N GLU A 38 -0.90 12.09 6.27
CA GLU A 38 -0.91 12.56 4.89
C GLU A 38 -0.09 11.63 4.01
N ILE A 39 -0.63 11.29 2.85
CA ILE A 39 -0.05 10.32 1.92
C ILE A 39 -0.09 10.93 0.52
N TRP A 40 1.06 10.95 -0.15
CA TRP A 40 1.21 11.41 -1.53
C TRP A 40 2.19 10.50 -2.29
N ALA A 41 2.18 10.60 -3.61
CA ALA A 41 3.13 9.85 -4.42
C ALA A 41 4.56 10.36 -4.20
N SER A 42 5.47 9.47 -3.79
CA SER A 42 6.90 9.79 -3.69
C SER A 42 7.49 10.17 -5.05
N GLN A 43 8.44 11.11 -5.02
CA GLN A 43 9.25 11.46 -6.19
C GLN A 43 10.26 10.36 -6.52
N ASP A 44 10.71 9.62 -5.50
CA ASP A 44 11.64 8.52 -5.64
C ASP A 44 10.91 7.26 -6.09
N LYS A 45 11.20 6.83 -7.32
CA LYS A 45 10.54 5.68 -7.95
C LYS A 45 11.36 4.41 -7.78
N ALA A 46 10.75 3.40 -7.17
CA ALA A 46 11.28 2.06 -7.23
C ALA A 46 11.34 1.54 -8.68
N ARG A 47 12.45 0.86 -9.02
CA ARG A 47 12.66 0.22 -10.32
C ARG A 47 12.66 -1.29 -10.15
N PHE A 48 11.97 -1.98 -11.05
CA PHE A 48 11.86 -3.44 -11.03
C PHE A 48 12.21 -3.99 -12.41
N ILE A 49 13.16 -4.94 -12.46
CA ILE A 49 13.43 -5.72 -13.67
C ILE A 49 12.34 -6.79 -13.77
N ARG A 50 11.72 -6.93 -14.95
CA ARG A 50 10.62 -7.86 -15.19
C ARG A 50 10.92 -8.73 -16.40
N PHE A 51 10.88 -10.05 -16.21
CA PHE A 51 11.12 -11.03 -17.28
C PHE A 51 9.85 -11.57 -17.94
N ARG A 52 8.68 -11.32 -17.34
CA ARG A 52 7.36 -11.83 -17.77
C ARG A 52 6.32 -10.72 -17.74
N SER A 53 5.25 -10.85 -18.52
CA SER A 53 4.17 -9.85 -18.56
C SER A 53 3.42 -9.78 -17.22
N PHE A 54 2.67 -8.70 -17.00
CA PHE A 54 1.84 -8.56 -15.79
C PHE A 54 0.78 -9.67 -15.71
N TYR A 55 0.04 -9.90 -16.80
CA TYR A 55 -1.05 -10.88 -16.83
C TYR A 55 -0.56 -12.32 -16.69
N GLU A 56 0.60 -12.66 -17.24
CA GLU A 56 1.19 -14.00 -17.06
C GLU A 56 1.52 -14.27 -15.58
N ARG A 57 2.09 -13.28 -14.87
CA ARG A 57 2.33 -13.42 -13.42
C ARG A 57 1.03 -13.50 -12.62
N LEU A 58 0.02 -12.73 -13.03
CA LEU A 58 -1.28 -12.70 -12.38
C LEU A 58 -1.98 -14.06 -12.49
N GLU A 59 -2.03 -14.64 -13.70
CA GLU A 59 -2.63 -15.95 -13.96
C GLU A 59 -1.94 -17.03 -13.12
N ARG A 60 -0.60 -17.11 -13.14
CA ARG A 60 0.15 -18.10 -12.35
C ARG A 60 -0.10 -18.01 -10.85
N ARG A 61 -0.33 -16.81 -10.31
CA ARG A 61 -0.50 -16.59 -8.86
C ARG A 61 -1.94 -16.80 -8.40
N LEU A 62 -2.93 -16.38 -9.20
CA LEU A 62 -4.32 -16.34 -8.78
C LEU A 62 -5.17 -17.45 -9.39
N VAL A 63 -4.84 -17.92 -10.59
CA VAL A 63 -5.57 -19.00 -11.25
C VAL A 63 -4.90 -20.30 -10.84
N PHE A 64 -5.54 -21.02 -9.91
CA PHE A 64 -5.22 -22.42 -9.61
C PHE A 64 -5.52 -23.27 -10.84
N ARG A 65 -4.67 -23.21 -11.87
CA ARG A 65 -4.66 -24.23 -12.92
C ARG A 65 -4.15 -25.49 -12.25
N ARG A 66 -5.04 -26.47 -12.02
CA ARG A 66 -4.65 -27.85 -11.77
C ARG A 66 -3.79 -28.26 -12.96
N VAL A 67 -2.48 -28.29 -12.78
CA VAL A 67 -1.56 -28.93 -13.71
C VAL A 67 -2.00 -30.40 -13.74
N ARG A 68 -2.56 -30.83 -14.87
CA ARG A 68 -2.73 -32.25 -15.19
C ARG A 68 -1.39 -32.79 -15.68
#